data_AF-A0A7Y7NVM0-F1
#
_entry.id   AF-A0A7Y7NVM0-F1
#
_cell.length_a   1.000
_cell.length_b   1.000
_cell.length_c   1.000
_cell.angle_alpha   90.00
_cell.angle_beta   90.00
_cell.angle_gamma   90.00
#
_symmetry.space_group_name_H-M   'P 1'
#
loop_
_entity.id
_entity.type
_entity.pdbx_description
1 polymer ?
#
loop_
_entity_poly.entity_id
_entity_poly.type
_entity_poly.pdbx_seq_one_letter_code
_entity_poly.pdbx_strand_id
1 'polypeptide(L)'
;MRPFLGTFILLGILSFLISCNNGNNSEKKDKSTTKQEKIDSSAIKKSKADSISKAKKEKKVNYNQIGFKLMKSESLSGLRLDLSSKKVSEIIGEPEEKTDPALWGADGLYHQSWTYTEKGISLDIVGKEGERQTLSRITITEPCTFKTKRKIGIGSRVDEVRTAYQEEIDPASSSASSIAAGTHYGGVIFGIENKKVNQIFIGIAAE
;
A
#
# COMPACT_ATOMS: atom_id res chain seq x y z
N MET A 1 -22.04 35.78 30.55
CA MET A 1 -23.12 36.79 30.41
C MET A 1 -22.87 37.56 29.11
N ARG A 2 -23.54 37.14 28.01
CA ARG A 2 -23.93 37.90 26.80
C ARG A 2 -22.84 38.57 25.88
N PRO A 3 -23.16 38.85 24.59
CA PRO A 3 -22.61 38.07 23.46
C PRO A 3 -22.16 38.93 22.24
N PHE A 4 -21.63 38.30 21.19
CA PHE A 4 -21.55 38.83 19.80
C PHE A 4 -21.63 37.61 18.87
N LEU A 5 -22.66 37.33 18.08
CA LEU A 5 -23.43 38.07 17.06
C LEU A 5 -22.66 38.32 15.76
N GLY A 6 -23.10 37.66 14.69
CA GLY A 6 -22.84 37.97 13.28
C GLY A 6 -21.84 37.01 12.60
N THR A 7 -22.04 36.51 11.39
CA THR A 7 -22.99 36.84 10.31
C THR A 7 -22.97 35.70 9.29
N PHE A 8 -24.14 35.28 8.82
CA PHE A 8 -24.36 34.42 7.66
C PHE A 8 -23.81 35.08 6.39
N ILE A 9 -22.98 34.38 5.60
CA ILE A 9 -22.81 34.68 4.16
C ILE A 9 -22.96 33.39 3.36
N LEU A 10 -24.05 33.36 2.61
CA LEU A 10 -24.42 32.38 1.61
C LEU A 10 -23.90 32.88 0.25
N LEU A 11 -22.89 32.23 -0.33
CA LEU A 11 -22.55 32.28 -1.76
C LEU A 11 -22.35 30.81 -2.16
N GLY A 12 -22.97 30.24 -3.19
CA GLY A 12 -23.31 30.84 -4.47
C GLY A 12 -22.64 30.00 -5.56
N ILE A 13 -23.36 28.94 -5.95
CA ILE A 13 -23.28 28.10 -7.16
C ILE A 13 -22.25 28.52 -8.22
N LEU A 14 -21.40 27.57 -8.67
CA LEU A 14 -20.97 27.55 -10.06
C LEU A 14 -20.69 26.12 -10.55
N SER A 15 -21.65 25.58 -11.29
CA SER A 15 -21.52 24.38 -12.12
C SER A 15 -20.64 24.69 -13.33
N PHE A 16 -19.60 23.89 -13.56
CA PHE A 16 -18.96 23.78 -14.87
C PHE A 16 -18.97 22.32 -15.33
N LEU A 17 -19.88 22.04 -16.26
CA LEU A 17 -19.84 20.90 -17.15
C LEU A 17 -18.94 21.29 -18.33
N ILE A 18 -17.87 20.53 -18.55
CA ILE A 18 -17.06 20.56 -19.79
C ILE A 18 -17.01 19.10 -20.26
N SER A 19 -17.91 18.70 -21.15
CA SER A 19 -17.80 18.75 -22.62
C SER A 19 -16.97 17.59 -23.18
N CYS A 20 -17.68 16.63 -23.79
CA CYS A 20 -17.18 15.60 -24.68
C CYS A 20 -16.71 16.23 -26.01
N ASN A 21 -15.62 15.73 -26.60
CA ASN A 21 -15.38 15.75 -28.06
C ASN A 21 -14.23 14.76 -28.38
N ASN A 22 -14.49 13.59 -28.99
CA ASN A 22 -14.64 13.29 -30.43
C ASN A 22 -13.29 13.15 -31.17
N GLY A 23 -13.13 12.03 -31.89
CA GLY A 23 -11.94 11.74 -32.68
C GLY A 23 -11.95 10.32 -33.28
N ASN A 24 -12.83 10.12 -34.26
CA ASN A 24 -12.84 8.99 -35.20
C ASN A 24 -11.61 8.99 -36.13
N ASN A 25 -11.35 7.82 -36.73
CA ASN A 25 -10.59 7.48 -37.96
C ASN A 25 -9.41 6.52 -37.70
N SER A 26 -9.12 5.50 -38.51
CA SER A 26 -9.67 5.04 -39.79
C SER A 26 -9.12 3.63 -40.13
N GLU A 27 -9.83 2.95 -41.04
CA GLU A 27 -9.36 2.05 -42.12
C GLU A 27 -8.48 0.82 -41.81
N LYS A 28 -8.98 -0.42 -41.97
CA LYS A 28 -9.09 -1.21 -43.23
C LYS A 28 -7.78 -1.39 -44.00
N LYS A 29 -7.31 -2.64 -44.10
CA LYS A 29 -6.79 -3.23 -45.35
C LYS A 29 -6.82 -4.77 -45.36
N ASP A 30 -7.76 -5.26 -46.17
CA ASP A 30 -7.71 -6.35 -47.16
C ASP A 30 -6.89 -7.64 -46.96
N LYS A 31 -7.67 -8.73 -46.93
CA LYS A 31 -7.54 -10.01 -47.66
C LYS A 31 -6.51 -10.06 -48.80
N SER A 32 -5.72 -11.14 -48.84
CA SER A 32 -5.59 -11.97 -50.05
C SER A 32 -5.11 -13.39 -49.71
N THR A 33 -5.66 -14.34 -50.43
CA THR A 33 -5.55 -15.80 -50.30
C THR A 33 -4.67 -16.33 -51.43
N THR A 34 -4.03 -17.51 -51.24
CA THR A 34 -4.04 -18.68 -52.17
C THR A 34 -2.68 -19.37 -52.34
N LYS A 35 -2.62 -20.64 -51.87
CA LYS A 35 -1.98 -21.88 -52.41
C LYS A 35 -0.49 -21.85 -52.82
N GLN A 36 0.30 -22.93 -52.82
CA GLN A 36 0.26 -24.34 -52.37
C GLN A 36 1.52 -24.95 -52.98
N GLU A 37 2.43 -25.59 -52.25
CA GLU A 37 3.16 -26.73 -52.80
C GLU A 37 3.83 -27.60 -51.73
N LYS A 38 3.61 -28.91 -51.89
CA LYS A 38 4.26 -30.02 -51.19
C LYS A 38 5.71 -30.14 -51.64
N ILE A 39 6.62 -30.44 -50.72
CA ILE A 39 7.78 -31.28 -51.03
C ILE A 39 7.91 -32.33 -49.93
N ASP A 40 8.09 -33.55 -50.40
CA ASP A 40 8.12 -34.81 -49.68
C ASP A 40 9.45 -35.05 -48.93
N SER A 41 9.31 -35.95 -47.98
CA SER A 41 10.22 -36.60 -47.05
C SER A 41 11.57 -37.04 -47.63
N SER A 42 12.65 -36.82 -46.87
CA SER A 42 13.65 -37.84 -46.45
C SER A 42 15.05 -37.25 -46.25
N ALA A 43 15.52 -37.20 -45.00
CA ALA A 43 16.93 -37.38 -44.64
C ALA A 43 17.06 -37.37 -43.10
N ILE A 44 17.01 -38.57 -42.52
CA ILE A 44 17.38 -38.83 -41.14
C ILE A 44 18.89 -38.57 -41.00
N LYS A 45 19.27 -37.55 -40.22
CA LYS A 45 20.58 -37.49 -39.56
C LYS A 45 20.37 -37.31 -38.06
N LYS A 46 20.53 -38.42 -37.33
CA LYS A 46 20.81 -38.44 -35.90
C LYS A 46 22.03 -37.54 -35.64
N SER A 47 21.84 -36.44 -34.92
CA SER A 47 22.91 -35.86 -34.14
C SER A 47 22.49 -35.86 -32.67
N LYS A 48 23.33 -36.52 -31.89
CA LYS A 48 23.28 -36.69 -30.46
C LYS A 48 23.59 -35.33 -29.83
N ALA A 49 22.56 -34.63 -29.35
CA ALA A 49 22.71 -33.44 -28.51
C ALA A 49 22.24 -33.80 -27.10
N ASP A 50 23.06 -34.57 -26.40
CA ASP A 50 23.05 -34.56 -24.94
C ASP A 50 23.77 -33.28 -24.49
N SER A 51 23.13 -32.56 -23.55
CA SER A 51 23.73 -31.49 -22.72
C SER A 51 23.98 -30.19 -23.50
N ILE A 52 23.30 -29.08 -23.27
CA ILE A 52 23.14 -28.37 -21.99
C ILE A 52 21.85 -27.53 -22.08
N SER A 53 20.80 -27.89 -21.34
CA SER A 53 19.74 -26.95 -20.95
C SER A 53 19.42 -27.10 -19.47
N LYS A 54 20.47 -27.00 -18.63
CA LYS A 54 20.28 -26.76 -17.21
C LYS A 54 20.14 -25.25 -16.96
N ALA A 55 18.90 -24.88 -16.68
CA ALA A 55 18.47 -24.03 -15.57
C ALA A 55 18.91 -22.55 -15.55
N LYS A 56 17.90 -21.68 -15.73
CA LYS A 56 17.67 -20.59 -14.78
C LYS A 56 16.18 -20.61 -14.40
N LYS A 57 15.81 -21.44 -13.43
CA LYS A 57 14.54 -21.24 -12.72
C LYS A 57 14.73 -19.96 -11.91
N GLU A 58 14.27 -18.83 -12.44
CA GLU A 58 14.19 -17.60 -11.65
C GLU A 58 13.31 -17.89 -10.44
N LYS A 59 13.91 -17.81 -9.24
CA LYS A 59 13.19 -18.00 -7.99
C LYS A 59 12.21 -16.83 -7.88
N LYS A 60 10.93 -17.08 -8.13
CA LYS A 60 9.87 -16.09 -7.96
C LYS A 60 9.93 -15.55 -6.53
N VAL A 61 10.18 -14.25 -6.39
CA VAL A 61 10.20 -13.56 -5.09
C VAL A 61 8.76 -13.57 -4.53
N ASN A 62 8.61 -13.97 -3.28
CA ASN A 62 7.31 -14.01 -2.61
C ASN A 62 7.13 -12.76 -1.75
N TYR A 63 6.67 -11.68 -2.37
CA TYR A 63 6.48 -10.39 -1.70
C TYR A 63 5.41 -10.42 -0.60
N ASN A 64 4.40 -11.29 -0.69
CA ASN A 64 3.42 -11.46 0.39
C ASN A 64 4.10 -11.91 1.68
N GLN A 65 4.93 -12.97 1.61
CA GLN A 65 5.67 -13.45 2.77
C GLN A 65 6.65 -12.40 3.30
N ILE A 66 7.30 -11.65 2.41
CA ILE A 66 8.20 -10.54 2.78
C ILE A 66 7.42 -9.46 3.54
N GLY A 67 6.29 -9.02 3.01
CA GLY A 67 5.43 -7.99 3.63
C GLY A 67 4.95 -8.38 5.02
N PHE A 68 4.40 -9.59 5.18
CA PHE A 68 3.96 -10.11 6.47
C PHE A 68 5.10 -10.21 7.50
N LYS A 69 6.31 -10.57 7.06
CA LYS A 69 7.49 -10.57 7.93
C LYS A 69 7.92 -9.16 8.29
N LEU A 70 7.92 -8.25 7.31
CA LEU A 70 8.37 -6.88 7.48
C LEU A 70 7.48 -6.14 8.48
N MET A 71 6.17 -6.15 8.31
CA MET A 71 5.24 -5.40 9.17
C MET A 71 5.28 -5.86 10.65
N LYS A 72 5.60 -7.14 10.92
CA LYS A 72 5.81 -7.66 12.28
C LYS A 72 7.11 -7.18 12.93
N SER A 73 8.12 -6.90 12.11
CA SER A 73 9.46 -6.51 12.57
C SER A 73 9.69 -5.00 12.56
N GLU A 74 8.93 -4.25 11.76
CA GLU A 74 9.05 -2.81 11.62
C GLU A 74 8.45 -2.07 12.83
N SER A 75 8.90 -0.83 13.05
CA SER A 75 8.30 0.04 14.08
C SER A 75 8.46 1.51 13.73
N LEU A 76 7.50 2.33 14.15
CA LEU A 76 7.54 3.79 14.09
C LEU A 76 7.82 4.35 15.49
N SER A 77 9.08 4.73 15.75
CA SER A 77 9.51 5.27 17.06
C SER A 77 9.03 4.45 18.28
N GLY A 78 9.06 3.12 18.17
CA GLY A 78 8.64 2.20 19.25
C GLY A 78 7.20 1.67 19.12
N LEU A 79 6.33 2.31 18.33
CA LEU A 79 5.04 1.75 17.95
C LEU A 79 5.25 0.62 16.93
N ARG A 80 4.66 -0.55 17.19
CA ARG A 80 4.70 -1.71 16.30
C ARG A 80 3.45 -2.56 16.49
N LEU A 81 3.16 -3.42 15.52
CA LEU A 81 2.04 -4.35 15.60
C LEU A 81 2.13 -5.25 16.84
N ASP A 82 0.99 -5.75 17.29
CA ASP A 82 0.78 -6.61 18.46
C ASP A 82 1.09 -5.95 19.83
N LEU A 83 1.46 -4.66 19.83
CA LEU A 83 1.64 -3.90 21.06
C LEU A 83 0.29 -3.76 21.79
N SER A 84 0.27 -3.94 23.11
CA SER A 84 -0.97 -3.77 23.88
C SER A 84 -1.45 -2.33 23.84
N SER A 85 -2.76 -2.12 23.84
CA SER A 85 -3.37 -0.77 23.88
C SER A 85 -2.82 0.08 25.05
N LYS A 86 -2.66 -0.53 26.24
CA LYS A 86 -1.99 0.11 27.39
C LYS A 86 -0.59 0.62 27.05
N LYS A 87 0.22 -0.18 26.36
CA LYS A 87 1.60 0.19 26.04
C LYS A 87 1.67 1.23 24.91
N VAL A 88 0.69 1.24 24.01
CA VAL A 88 0.49 2.34 23.05
C VAL A 88 0.28 3.64 23.82
N SER A 89 -0.67 3.68 24.76
CA SER A 89 -0.92 4.88 25.57
C SER A 89 0.30 5.34 26.37
N GLU A 90 1.12 4.42 26.88
CA GLU A 90 2.36 4.78 27.57
C GLU A 90 3.42 5.42 26.65
N ILE A 91 3.41 5.12 25.35
CA ILE A 91 4.39 5.67 24.39
C ILE A 91 3.91 7.02 23.85
N ILE A 92 2.63 7.13 23.49
CA ILE A 92 2.11 8.29 22.77
C ILE A 92 0.96 9.01 23.47
N GLY A 93 0.66 8.71 24.74
CA GLY A 93 -0.47 9.27 25.46
C GLY A 93 -1.82 8.71 25.00
N GLU A 94 -2.91 9.25 25.52
CA GLU A 94 -4.26 8.89 25.07
C GLU A 94 -4.59 9.60 23.74
N PRO A 95 -5.38 8.97 22.86
CA PRO A 95 -5.85 9.61 21.63
C PRO A 95 -6.90 10.67 21.96
N GLU A 96 -7.07 11.63 21.05
CA GLU A 96 -8.15 12.61 21.16
C GLU A 96 -9.52 11.98 20.85
N GLU A 97 -9.55 10.98 19.96
CA GLU A 97 -10.78 10.28 19.59
C GLU A 97 -10.59 8.76 19.54
N LYS A 98 -11.62 8.04 19.98
CA LYS A 98 -11.78 6.58 19.82
C LYS A 98 -13.18 6.30 19.29
N THR A 99 -13.32 5.44 18.27
CA THR A 99 -14.65 4.98 17.83
C THR A 99 -15.24 3.99 18.82
N ASP A 100 -16.51 3.64 18.69
CA ASP A 100 -17.03 2.42 19.35
C ASP A 100 -16.38 1.17 18.72
N PRO A 101 -16.17 0.08 19.49
CA PRO A 101 -15.70 -1.18 18.94
C PRO A 101 -16.72 -1.80 17.97
N ALA A 102 -16.27 -2.21 16.79
CA ALA A 102 -17.11 -2.86 15.78
C ALA A 102 -16.55 -4.24 15.42
N LEU A 103 -17.38 -5.29 15.47
CA LEU A 103 -16.99 -6.64 15.05
C LEU A 103 -16.82 -6.70 13.54
N TRP A 104 -15.63 -7.06 13.07
CA TRP A 104 -15.35 -7.23 11.64
C TRP A 104 -15.44 -8.70 11.25
N GLY A 105 -16.18 -8.99 10.18
CA GLY A 105 -16.44 -10.36 9.74
C GLY A 105 -15.23 -11.07 9.14
N ALA A 106 -14.20 -10.32 8.71
CA ALA A 106 -13.03 -10.87 8.05
C ALA A 106 -12.13 -11.68 9.00
N ASP A 107 -11.98 -11.24 10.24
CA ASP A 107 -11.12 -11.88 11.25
C ASP A 107 -11.86 -12.25 12.55
N GLY A 108 -13.10 -11.79 12.72
CA GLY A 108 -13.90 -12.03 13.91
C GLY A 108 -13.41 -11.25 15.14
N LEU A 109 -12.71 -10.14 14.94
CA LEU A 109 -12.23 -9.26 16.01
C LEU A 109 -13.06 -7.96 16.07
N TYR A 110 -13.10 -7.36 17.25
CA TYR A 110 -13.61 -6.00 17.41
C TYR A 110 -12.50 -5.01 17.07
N HIS A 111 -12.77 -4.13 16.12
CA HIS A 111 -11.90 -3.06 15.69
C HIS A 111 -12.33 -1.74 16.31
N GLN A 112 -11.35 -0.93 16.67
CA GLN A 112 -11.54 0.42 17.19
C GLN A 112 -10.49 1.33 16.58
N SER A 113 -10.92 2.42 15.94
CA SER A 113 -10.01 3.43 15.43
C SER A 113 -9.65 4.42 16.53
N TRP A 114 -8.36 4.67 16.71
CA TRP A 114 -7.81 5.66 17.64
C TRP A 114 -7.11 6.76 16.84
N THR A 115 -7.52 8.01 17.05
CA THR A 115 -7.03 9.16 16.28
C THR A 115 -6.23 10.10 17.18
N TYR A 116 -5.02 10.43 16.73
CA TYR A 116 -4.11 11.40 17.33
C TYR A 116 -3.85 12.53 16.31
N THR A 117 -4.81 13.43 16.13
CA THR A 117 -4.79 14.50 15.13
C THR A 117 -3.57 15.41 15.30
N GLU A 118 -3.29 15.84 16.53
CA GLU A 118 -2.15 16.73 16.84
C GLU A 118 -0.78 16.07 16.58
N LYS A 119 -0.75 14.74 16.47
CA LYS A 119 0.47 13.95 16.20
C LYS A 119 0.51 13.38 14.79
N GLY A 120 -0.56 13.52 14.00
CA GLY A 120 -0.67 12.92 12.67
C GLY A 120 -0.62 11.40 12.71
N ILE A 121 -1.26 10.75 13.70
CA ILE A 121 -1.27 9.29 13.86
C ILE A 121 -2.71 8.78 13.89
N SER A 122 -2.99 7.72 13.13
CA SER A 122 -4.22 6.94 13.24
C SER A 122 -3.86 5.47 13.43
N LEU A 123 -4.51 4.83 14.39
CA LEU A 123 -4.27 3.43 14.75
C LEU A 123 -5.55 2.63 14.65
N ASP A 124 -5.42 1.38 14.25
CA ASP A 124 -6.47 0.37 14.45
C ASP A 124 -6.08 -0.52 15.64
N ILE A 125 -7.00 -0.63 16.58
CA ILE A 125 -6.85 -1.44 17.79
C ILE A 125 -7.86 -2.56 17.73
N VAL A 126 -7.39 -3.80 17.85
CA VAL A 126 -8.22 -5.01 17.74
C VAL A 126 -8.23 -5.82 19.02
N GLY A 127 -9.31 -6.56 19.26
CA GLY A 127 -9.37 -7.55 20.34
C GLY A 127 -10.69 -8.31 20.33
N LYS A 128 -10.80 -9.32 21.19
CA LYS A 128 -12.07 -9.95 21.51
C LYS A 128 -12.73 -9.26 22.69
N GLU A 129 -14.03 -9.43 22.84
CA GLU A 129 -14.77 -8.92 23.99
C GLU A 129 -14.19 -9.48 25.30
N GLY A 130 -13.92 -8.59 26.26
CA GLY A 130 -13.31 -8.95 27.55
C GLY A 130 -11.83 -9.34 27.51
N GLU A 131 -11.19 -9.35 26.34
CA GLU A 131 -9.77 -9.70 26.18
C GLU A 131 -8.88 -8.46 26.02
N ARG A 132 -7.57 -8.66 26.13
CA ARG A 132 -6.57 -7.62 25.93
C ARG A 132 -6.53 -7.20 24.45
N GLN A 133 -6.70 -5.91 24.20
CA GLN A 133 -6.58 -5.33 22.87
C GLN A 133 -5.13 -5.06 22.43
N THR A 134 -4.90 -5.08 21.13
CA THR A 134 -3.60 -4.91 20.46
C THR A 134 -3.67 -4.00 19.25
N LEU A 135 -2.55 -3.35 18.95
CA LEU A 135 -2.34 -2.57 17.74
C LEU A 135 -2.22 -3.47 16.49
N SER A 136 -3.15 -3.36 15.55
CA SER A 136 -3.18 -4.13 14.28
C SER A 136 -2.66 -3.32 13.08
N ARG A 137 -2.79 -1.99 13.15
CA ARG A 137 -2.46 -1.10 12.03
C ARG A 137 -1.98 0.26 12.50
N ILE A 138 -0.99 0.80 11.81
CA ILE A 138 -0.44 2.12 12.08
C ILE A 138 -0.45 2.92 10.78
N THR A 139 -1.06 4.09 10.81
CA THR A 139 -0.97 5.08 9.74
C THR A 139 -0.42 6.38 10.33
N ILE A 140 0.59 6.95 9.71
CA ILE A 140 1.10 8.28 10.06
C ILE A 140 1.10 9.20 8.84
N THR A 141 0.82 10.48 9.08
CA THR A 141 0.86 11.59 8.12
C THR A 141 1.49 12.81 8.80
N GLU A 142 1.59 13.96 8.11
CA GLU A 142 1.91 15.21 8.80
C GLU A 142 0.91 15.46 9.96
N PRO A 143 1.33 16.05 11.10
CA PRO A 143 2.67 16.55 11.43
C PRO A 143 3.61 15.50 12.08
N CYS A 144 3.35 14.20 11.92
CA CYS A 144 4.11 13.15 12.60
C CYS A 144 5.61 13.18 12.27
N THR A 145 6.45 13.15 13.31
CA THR A 145 7.91 13.13 13.18
C THR A 145 8.50 11.72 13.32
N PHE A 146 7.66 10.70 13.49
CA PHE A 146 8.11 9.34 13.70
C PHE A 146 8.77 8.77 12.44
N LYS A 147 9.71 7.85 12.67
CA LYS A 147 10.47 7.21 11.61
C LYS A 147 10.46 5.70 11.77
N THR A 148 10.53 5.01 10.64
CA THR A 148 10.77 3.57 10.60
C THR A 148 12.13 3.24 11.20
N LYS A 149 12.41 1.96 11.49
CA LYS A 149 13.75 1.51 11.91
C LYS A 149 14.82 1.86 10.86
N ARG A 150 14.42 2.00 9.60
CA ARG A 150 15.28 2.38 8.47
C ARG A 150 15.34 3.90 8.25
N LYS A 151 14.91 4.69 9.23
CA LYS A 151 14.99 6.16 9.27
C LYS A 151 14.16 6.87 8.20
N ILE A 152 13.15 6.19 7.63
CA ILE A 152 12.19 6.81 6.71
C ILE A 152 11.05 7.40 7.53
N GLY A 153 10.68 8.64 7.25
CA GLY A 153 9.55 9.33 7.88
C GLY A 153 8.79 10.18 6.88
N ILE A 154 7.80 10.91 7.36
CA ILE A 154 7.11 11.92 6.56
C ILE A 154 8.13 12.96 6.05
N GLY A 155 8.04 13.31 4.77
CA GLY A 155 8.96 14.19 4.06
C GLY A 155 10.23 13.53 3.50
N SER A 156 10.51 12.26 3.81
CA SER A 156 11.63 11.51 3.21
C SER A 156 11.51 11.43 1.69
N ARG A 157 12.62 11.43 0.97
CA ARG A 157 12.60 11.36 -0.51
C ARG A 157 12.35 9.94 -0.99
N VAL A 158 11.75 9.81 -2.17
CA VAL A 158 11.50 8.50 -2.82
C VAL A 158 12.75 7.64 -2.97
N ASP A 159 13.90 8.23 -3.30
CA ASP A 159 15.17 7.50 -3.46
C ASP A 159 15.73 6.97 -2.12
N GLU A 160 15.47 7.67 -1.01
CA GLU A 160 15.78 7.17 0.33
C GLU A 160 14.94 5.93 0.67
N VAL A 161 13.64 5.96 0.34
CA VAL A 161 12.75 4.80 0.52
C VAL A 161 13.24 3.60 -0.32
N ARG A 162 13.51 3.83 -1.60
CA ARG A 162 13.97 2.78 -2.52
C ARG A 162 15.30 2.18 -2.08
N THR A 163 16.21 2.99 -1.55
CA THR A 163 17.48 2.51 -1.00
C THR A 163 17.26 1.70 0.28
N ALA A 164 16.39 2.17 1.17
CA ALA A 164 16.16 1.53 2.46
C ALA A 164 15.41 0.20 2.35
N TYR A 165 14.53 0.02 1.36
CA TYR A 165 13.64 -1.16 1.22
C TYR A 165 13.82 -1.91 -0.10
N GLN A 166 14.98 -1.78 -0.75
CA GLN A 166 15.22 -2.28 -2.12
C GLN A 166 14.83 -3.74 -2.32
N GLU A 167 15.11 -4.61 -1.35
CA GLU A 167 14.87 -6.06 -1.44
C GLU A 167 13.40 -6.44 -1.20
N GLU A 168 12.64 -5.56 -0.56
CA GLU A 168 11.26 -5.81 -0.18
C GLU A 168 10.22 -5.12 -1.06
N ILE A 169 10.64 -4.17 -1.89
CA ILE A 169 9.74 -3.44 -2.78
C ILE A 169 9.20 -4.37 -3.85
N ASP A 170 7.88 -4.56 -3.87
CA ASP A 170 7.19 -5.24 -4.96
C ASP A 170 6.87 -4.24 -6.07
N PRO A 171 7.47 -4.39 -7.27
CA PRO A 171 7.18 -3.51 -8.40
C PRO A 171 5.71 -3.60 -8.84
N ALA A 172 5.07 -4.77 -8.70
CA ALA A 172 3.67 -4.95 -9.07
C ALA A 172 2.71 -4.30 -8.08
N SER A 173 3.16 -4.10 -6.83
CA SER A 173 2.40 -3.41 -5.79
C SER A 173 2.82 -1.94 -5.60
N SER A 174 3.63 -1.39 -6.51
CA SER A 174 4.12 -0.01 -6.42
C SER A 174 3.71 0.82 -7.63
N SER A 175 3.56 2.12 -7.43
CA SER A 175 3.18 3.10 -8.45
C SER A 175 3.97 4.41 -8.30
N ALA A 176 3.58 5.46 -9.02
CA ALA A 176 4.16 6.79 -8.85
C ALA A 176 3.73 7.46 -7.53
N SER A 177 2.55 7.12 -7.01
CA SER A 177 1.95 7.69 -5.81
C SER A 177 2.06 6.79 -4.58
N SER A 178 2.61 5.58 -4.72
CA SER A 178 2.76 4.64 -3.62
C SER A 178 3.95 3.70 -3.84
N ILE A 179 4.68 3.40 -2.77
CA ILE A 179 5.74 2.37 -2.77
C ILE A 179 5.39 1.34 -1.70
N ALA A 180 5.24 0.07 -2.10
CA ALA A 180 4.95 -1.02 -1.19
C ALA A 180 6.21 -1.87 -0.95
N ALA A 181 6.72 -1.85 0.29
CA ALA A 181 7.65 -2.85 0.80
C ALA A 181 6.85 -4.03 1.37
N GLY A 182 6.70 -5.10 0.58
CA GLY A 182 5.64 -6.09 0.73
C GLY A 182 4.65 -6.03 -0.42
N THR A 183 3.35 -6.11 -0.16
CA THR A 183 2.30 -5.95 -1.18
C THR A 183 1.18 -5.04 -0.68
N HIS A 184 0.21 -4.72 -1.54
CA HIS A 184 -1.01 -4.01 -1.13
C HIS A 184 -1.84 -4.78 -0.07
N TYR A 185 -1.59 -6.07 0.13
CA TYR A 185 -2.27 -6.85 1.16
C TYR A 185 -1.61 -6.71 2.52
N GLY A 186 -0.29 -6.50 2.56
CA GLY A 186 0.43 -6.38 3.82
C GLY A 186 1.88 -5.99 3.66
N GLY A 187 2.36 -5.16 4.58
CA GLY A 187 3.73 -4.66 4.58
C GLY A 187 3.85 -3.26 5.16
N VAL A 188 4.83 -2.53 4.64
CA VAL A 188 5.02 -1.09 4.88
C VAL A 188 4.75 -0.37 3.57
N ILE A 189 3.74 0.49 3.55
CA ILE A 189 3.32 1.22 2.35
C ILE A 189 3.61 2.70 2.57
N PHE A 190 4.30 3.31 1.61
CA PHE A 190 4.64 4.72 1.62
C PHE A 190 3.78 5.45 0.60
N GLY A 191 2.89 6.34 1.06
CA GLY A 191 2.21 7.29 0.19
C GLY A 191 3.21 8.34 -0.30
N ILE A 192 3.18 8.63 -1.61
CA ILE A 192 4.12 9.53 -2.27
C ILE A 192 3.38 10.72 -2.87
N GLU A 193 3.84 11.92 -2.51
CA GLU A 193 3.38 13.17 -3.07
C GLU A 193 4.58 14.10 -3.26
N ASN A 194 4.66 14.81 -4.39
CA ASN A 194 5.79 15.70 -4.70
C ASN A 194 7.17 15.04 -4.53
N LYS A 195 7.28 13.76 -4.89
CA LYS A 195 8.49 12.90 -4.76
C LYS A 195 8.98 12.71 -3.31
N LYS A 196 8.10 12.93 -2.33
CA LYS A 196 8.36 12.71 -0.91
C LYS A 196 7.28 11.83 -0.29
N VAL A 197 7.61 11.21 0.83
CA VAL A 197 6.66 10.43 1.63
C VAL A 197 5.68 11.39 2.31
N ASN A 198 4.38 11.24 2.07
CA ASN A 198 3.32 11.99 2.77
C ASN A 198 2.51 11.12 3.74
N GLN A 199 2.63 9.80 3.63
CA GLN A 199 2.00 8.83 4.51
C GLN A 199 2.90 7.61 4.69
N ILE A 200 2.91 7.03 5.90
CA ILE A 200 3.45 5.69 6.14
C ILE A 200 2.36 4.83 6.77
N PHE A 201 2.15 3.67 6.18
CA PHE A 201 1.21 2.65 6.63
C PHE A 201 1.95 1.37 6.99
N ILE A 202 1.61 0.75 8.13
CA ILE A 202 2.09 -0.57 8.54
C ILE A 202 0.88 -1.41 8.96
N GLY A 203 0.65 -2.53 8.28
CA GLY A 203 -0.45 -3.44 8.59
C GLY A 203 -0.97 -4.19 7.38
N ILE A 204 -2.21 -4.66 7.48
CA ILE A 204 -2.98 -5.28 6.40
C ILE A 204 -3.84 -4.20 5.75
N ALA A 205 -3.67 -3.96 4.44
CA ALA A 205 -4.30 -2.85 3.72
C ALA A 205 -5.53 -3.24 2.88
N ALA A 206 -5.81 -4.54 2.73
CA ALA A 206 -7.05 -5.00 2.10
C ALA A 206 -8.15 -5.15 3.16
N GLU A 207 -9.17 -4.29 3.05
CA GLU A 207 -10.49 -4.42 3.67
C GLU A 207 -11.53 -4.83 2.61
#